data_AF-A0A8J3Y3L8-F1
#
_entry.id   AF-A0A8J3Y3L8-F1
#
_cell.length_a   1.000
_cell.length_b   1.000
_cell.length_c   1.000
_cell.angle_alpha   90.00
_cell.angle_beta   90.00
_cell.angle_gamma   90.00
#
_symmetry.space_group_name_H-M   'P 1'
#
loop_
_entity.id
_entity.type
_entity.pdbx_description
1 polymer ?
#
loop_
_entity_poly.entity_id
_entity_poly.type
_entity_poly.pdbx_seq_one_letter_code
_entity_poly.pdbx_strand_id
1 'polypeptide(L)'
;MKRRIVAALASAGALLSLAACAAAGPAAAPAAAPAAPPTVPADVPADVPADVAATAVRLDDLTRRITGNLEEHRAAERLNYHRAEGALVACMAAAGRTYRPLPFVSRYDEFTDADLGYGNGFGSVIDSLTARGRRAVLIELAAARRARAGVLIDGSTSLVPDADVPFFNRCNGPTGYRPPNDFEPPADAYRLSVFPGLLTEPILGLVAAMATYEPCMRDRYGYEIDGQDRTEFLFQPRLDRRDAPVDGSPPNAAWTRGLAEMDAVFAADAECRRPAYVIAMRQVARNLDAWEARHRTQLDAIRADWRQRVADAARLPR
;
A
#
# COMPACT_ATOMS: atom_id res chain seq x y z
N MET A 1 -7.46 15.18 38.99
CA MET A 1 -8.05 13.85 39.29
C MET A 1 -7.52 12.83 38.30
N LYS A 2 -6.95 11.74 38.80
CA LYS A 2 -6.34 10.62 38.08
C LYS A 2 -7.40 9.79 37.34
N ARG A 3 -7.15 9.38 36.09
CA ARG A 3 -7.07 7.97 35.63
C ARG A 3 -6.83 7.88 34.12
N ARG A 4 -5.84 7.06 33.77
CA ARG A 4 -5.48 6.55 32.44
C ARG A 4 -6.54 5.56 31.96
N ILE A 5 -6.79 5.48 30.65
CA ILE A 5 -7.17 4.23 29.96
C ILE A 5 -6.43 4.18 28.61
N VAL A 6 -5.62 3.13 28.48
CA VAL A 6 -4.87 2.70 27.29
C VAL A 6 -5.51 1.39 26.83
N ALA A 7 -5.67 1.24 25.51
CA ALA A 7 -5.74 0.04 24.67
C ALA A 7 -6.65 -1.15 25.04
N ALA A 8 -7.41 -1.63 24.05
CA ALA A 8 -7.30 -2.99 23.51
C ALA A 8 -8.42 -3.27 22.49
N LEU A 9 -8.06 -3.68 21.27
CA LEU A 9 -8.85 -4.63 20.48
C LEU A 9 -7.85 -5.39 19.59
N ALA A 10 -7.36 -6.48 20.18
CA ALA A 10 -6.54 -7.49 19.54
C ALA A 10 -7.41 -8.37 18.64
N SER A 11 -6.96 -8.58 17.41
CA SER A 11 -7.50 -9.57 16.48
C SER A 11 -7.04 -10.97 16.88
N ALA A 12 -7.93 -11.93 16.64
CA ALA A 12 -7.86 -13.31 17.08
C ALA A 12 -6.55 -14.03 16.68
N GLY A 13 -5.79 -14.45 17.69
CA GLY A 13 -4.78 -15.49 17.61
C GLY A 13 -5.27 -16.74 18.35
N ALA A 14 -5.35 -17.85 17.64
CA ALA A 14 -5.65 -19.16 18.17
C ALA A 14 -4.57 -19.62 19.15
N LEU A 15 -4.97 -20.22 20.28
CA LEU A 15 -4.11 -21.11 21.07
C LEU A 15 -4.98 -22.19 21.73
N LEU A 16 -4.86 -23.41 21.21
CA LEU A 16 -5.18 -24.64 21.94
C LEU A 16 -4.14 -24.83 23.05
N SER A 17 -4.62 -25.05 24.27
CA SER A 17 -3.87 -25.56 25.41
C SER A 17 -3.43 -27.00 25.17
N LEU A 18 -2.18 -27.33 25.54
CA LEU A 18 -1.84 -28.54 26.28
C LEU A 18 -0.44 -28.43 26.93
N ALA A 19 -0.46 -28.33 28.26
CA ALA A 19 0.44 -28.87 29.28
C ALA A 19 1.98 -28.72 29.18
N ALA A 20 2.53 -27.91 30.09
CA ALA A 20 3.76 -28.22 30.84
C ALA A 20 3.44 -29.29 31.92
N CYS A 21 4.32 -30.09 32.54
CA CYS A 21 5.75 -30.01 32.78
C CYS A 21 6.19 -31.39 33.35
N ALA A 22 7.40 -31.87 33.03
CA ALA A 22 8.17 -32.73 33.94
C ALA A 22 9.66 -32.58 33.62
N ALA A 23 10.42 -32.21 34.64
CA ALA A 23 11.84 -31.91 34.59
C ALA A 23 12.72 -33.16 34.73
N ALA A 24 13.80 -33.21 33.96
CA ALA A 24 15.07 -33.85 34.33
C ALA A 24 16.17 -33.36 33.36
N GLY A 25 17.26 -32.78 33.88
CA GLY A 25 18.53 -32.67 33.14
C GLY A 25 19.55 -33.66 33.72
N PRO A 26 20.83 -33.62 33.30
CA PRO A 26 21.36 -33.36 31.96
C PRO A 26 22.16 -34.58 31.44
N ALA A 27 22.27 -34.76 30.13
CA ALA A 27 23.31 -35.60 29.53
C ALA A 27 23.81 -34.91 28.27
N ALA A 28 25.10 -34.53 28.28
CA ALA A 28 25.78 -33.96 27.12
C ALA A 28 25.84 -35.00 26.00
N ALA A 29 25.04 -34.81 24.96
CA ALA A 29 25.12 -35.57 23.72
C ALA A 29 26.20 -34.97 22.81
N PRO A 30 26.93 -35.80 22.04
CA PRO A 30 27.96 -35.32 21.13
C PRO A 30 27.35 -34.43 20.03
N ALA A 31 28.09 -33.38 19.67
CA ALA A 31 27.72 -32.43 18.61
C ALA A 31 27.38 -33.18 17.31
N ALA A 32 26.10 -33.14 16.93
CA ALA A 32 25.65 -33.63 15.64
C ALA A 32 26.23 -32.74 14.54
N ALA A 33 26.86 -33.37 13.54
CA ALA A 33 27.31 -32.71 12.33
C ALA A 33 26.13 -31.94 11.68
N PRO A 34 26.39 -30.78 11.03
CA PRO A 34 25.35 -30.00 10.39
C PRO A 34 24.59 -30.87 9.39
N ALA A 35 23.28 -30.99 9.59
CA ALA A 35 22.39 -31.66 8.67
C ALA A 35 22.54 -31.01 7.29
N ALA A 36 22.75 -31.84 6.26
CA ALA A 36 22.73 -31.38 4.87
C ALA A 36 21.42 -30.62 4.61
N PRO A 37 21.45 -29.51 3.84
CA PRO A 37 20.24 -28.77 3.53
C PRO A 37 19.19 -29.72 2.93
N PRO A 38 17.91 -29.60 3.32
CA PRO A 38 16.86 -30.48 2.83
C PRO A 38 16.83 -30.41 1.30
N THR A 39 17.03 -31.55 0.67
CA THR A 39 16.88 -31.72 -0.78
C THR A 39 15.41 -31.51 -1.10
N VAL A 40 15.10 -30.36 -1.71
CA VAL A 40 13.75 -30.05 -2.20
C VAL A 40 13.35 -31.13 -3.21
N PRO A 41 12.17 -31.78 -3.07
CA PRO A 41 11.70 -32.75 -4.05
C PRO A 41 11.62 -32.08 -5.43
N ALA A 42 12.33 -32.66 -6.39
CA ALA A 42 12.36 -32.23 -7.77
C ALA A 42 11.08 -32.70 -8.49
N ASP A 43 9.93 -32.11 -8.17
CA ASP A 43 8.67 -32.31 -8.91
C ASP A 43 8.02 -30.97 -9.25
N VAL A 44 8.82 -30.07 -9.82
CA VAL A 44 8.29 -28.99 -10.64
C VAL A 44 8.66 -29.33 -12.08
N PRO A 45 7.70 -29.64 -12.96
CA PRO A 45 7.98 -29.75 -14.39
C PRO A 45 8.66 -28.45 -14.85
N ALA A 46 9.93 -28.56 -15.20
CA ALA A 46 10.57 -27.64 -16.12
C ALA A 46 9.86 -27.81 -17.46
N ASP A 47 9.39 -26.70 -18.03
CA ASP A 47 9.07 -26.51 -19.46
C ASP A 47 7.78 -25.70 -19.67
N VAL A 48 7.85 -24.43 -19.28
CA VAL A 48 7.85 -23.28 -20.21
C VAL A 48 8.76 -22.25 -19.54
N PRO A 49 9.77 -21.67 -20.20
CA PRO A 49 10.41 -20.48 -19.68
C PRO A 49 9.34 -19.39 -19.65
N ALA A 50 8.67 -19.21 -18.51
CA ALA A 50 7.82 -18.05 -18.34
C ALA A 50 8.73 -16.84 -18.45
N ASP A 51 8.52 -16.01 -19.46
CA ASP A 51 9.15 -14.70 -19.53
C ASP A 51 8.61 -13.89 -18.34
N VAL A 52 9.43 -13.80 -17.30
CA VAL A 52 9.11 -13.09 -16.06
C VAL A 52 8.80 -11.62 -16.36
N ALA A 53 9.51 -11.02 -17.32
CA ALA A 53 9.27 -9.64 -17.71
C ALA A 53 7.93 -9.50 -18.44
N ALA A 54 7.64 -10.38 -19.41
CA ALA A 54 6.33 -10.36 -20.08
C ALA A 54 5.17 -10.61 -19.10
N THR A 55 5.35 -11.53 -18.15
CA THR A 55 4.34 -11.80 -17.12
C THR A 55 4.15 -10.59 -16.19
N ALA A 56 5.22 -9.90 -15.84
CA ALA A 56 5.16 -8.67 -15.04
C ALA A 56 4.34 -7.60 -15.76
N VAL A 57 4.65 -7.36 -17.04
CA VAL A 57 3.91 -6.40 -17.87
C VAL A 57 2.42 -6.76 -17.98
N ARG A 58 2.09 -8.04 -18.15
CA ARG A 58 0.70 -8.49 -18.19
C ARG A 58 -0.02 -8.29 -16.86
N LEU A 59 0.65 -8.58 -15.75
CA LEU A 59 0.11 -8.34 -14.41
C LEU A 59 -0.07 -6.85 -14.13
N ASP A 60 0.86 -5.99 -14.57
CA ASP A 60 0.76 -4.53 -14.47
C ASP A 60 -0.45 -4.00 -15.25
N ASP A 61 -0.65 -4.48 -16.47
CA ASP A 61 -1.80 -4.11 -17.28
C ASP A 61 -3.11 -4.57 -16.64
N LEU A 62 -3.20 -5.82 -16.20
CA LEU A 62 -4.37 -6.32 -15.49
C LEU A 62 -4.64 -5.50 -14.23
N THR A 63 -3.59 -5.17 -13.48
CA THR A 63 -3.77 -4.38 -12.28
C THR A 63 -4.28 -2.99 -12.63
N ARG A 64 -3.70 -2.30 -13.63
CA ARG A 64 -4.20 -1.01 -14.11
C ARG A 64 -5.65 -1.11 -14.57
N ARG A 65 -6.06 -2.21 -15.22
CA ARG A 65 -7.46 -2.45 -15.58
C ARG A 65 -8.37 -2.49 -14.34
N ILE A 66 -7.91 -3.08 -13.23
CA ILE A 66 -8.67 -3.19 -11.98
C ILE A 66 -8.64 -1.88 -11.18
N THR A 67 -7.45 -1.36 -10.90
CA THR A 67 -7.24 -0.23 -9.98
C THR A 67 -7.38 1.12 -10.64
N GLY A 68 -7.32 1.18 -11.97
CA GLY A 68 -7.38 2.40 -12.75
C GLY A 68 -6.01 2.94 -13.16
N ASN A 69 -6.01 3.83 -14.14
CA ASN A 69 -4.88 4.65 -14.55
C ASN A 69 -4.88 6.02 -13.83
N LEU A 70 -3.90 6.88 -14.13
CA LEU A 70 -3.69 8.15 -13.45
C LEU A 70 -4.87 9.12 -13.65
N GLU A 71 -5.41 9.16 -14.86
CA GLU A 71 -6.58 9.97 -15.18
C GLU A 71 -7.79 9.51 -14.36
N GLU A 72 -8.01 8.20 -14.26
CA GLU A 72 -9.08 7.57 -13.49
C GLU A 72 -8.94 7.85 -11.98
N HIS A 73 -7.73 7.75 -11.44
CA HIS A 73 -7.44 8.11 -10.05
C HIS A 73 -7.69 9.61 -9.78
N ARG A 74 -7.22 10.50 -10.66
CA ARG A 74 -7.46 11.96 -10.54
C ARG A 74 -8.95 12.29 -10.64
N ALA A 75 -9.67 11.63 -11.55
CA ALA A 75 -11.11 11.80 -11.70
C ALA A 75 -11.86 11.36 -10.43
N ALA A 76 -11.56 10.18 -9.88
CA ALA A 76 -12.18 9.68 -8.66
C ALA A 76 -11.83 10.51 -7.42
N GLU A 77 -10.59 11.01 -7.32
CA GLU A 77 -10.18 11.92 -6.26
C GLU A 77 -10.98 13.23 -6.32
N ARG A 78 -11.14 13.79 -7.51
CA ARG A 78 -11.91 15.02 -7.71
C ARG A 78 -13.40 14.83 -7.45
N LEU A 79 -13.98 13.71 -7.88
CA LEU A 79 -15.37 13.34 -7.54
C LEU A 79 -15.56 13.24 -6.04
N ASN A 80 -14.64 12.56 -5.34
CA ASN A 80 -14.70 12.41 -3.89
C ASN A 80 -14.58 13.77 -3.17
N TYR A 81 -13.65 14.61 -3.60
CA TYR A 81 -13.50 15.97 -3.08
C TYR A 81 -14.81 16.78 -3.22
N HIS A 82 -15.37 16.86 -4.42
CA HIS A 82 -16.60 17.64 -4.65
C HIS A 82 -17.82 17.06 -3.93
N ARG A 83 -17.88 15.72 -3.79
CA ARG A 83 -18.90 15.06 -2.97
C ARG A 83 -18.76 15.45 -1.50
N ALA A 84 -17.56 15.30 -0.93
CA ALA A 84 -17.32 15.49 0.50
C ALA A 84 -17.39 16.97 0.90
N GLU A 85 -16.61 17.83 0.25
CA GLU A 85 -16.60 19.27 0.54
C GLU A 85 -17.92 19.93 0.14
N GLY A 86 -18.53 19.53 -0.99
CA GLY A 86 -19.82 20.07 -1.40
C GLY A 86 -20.93 19.76 -0.41
N ALA A 87 -21.00 18.53 0.09
CA ALA A 87 -21.97 18.13 1.11
C ALA A 87 -21.73 18.87 2.45
N LEU A 88 -20.47 19.03 2.85
CA LEU A 88 -20.09 19.76 4.06
C LEU A 88 -20.46 21.24 3.98
N VAL A 89 -20.15 21.90 2.86
CA VAL A 89 -20.53 23.30 2.58
C VAL A 89 -22.05 23.47 2.65
N ALA A 90 -22.81 22.60 1.98
CA ALA A 90 -24.26 22.65 1.97
C ALA A 90 -24.86 22.47 3.38
N CYS A 91 -24.33 21.52 4.16
CA CYS A 91 -24.78 21.27 5.52
C CYS A 91 -24.47 22.42 6.48
N MET A 92 -23.26 22.98 6.41
CA MET A 92 -22.86 24.13 7.24
C MET A 92 -23.71 25.37 6.91
N ALA A 93 -23.95 25.63 5.62
CA ALA A 93 -24.82 26.71 5.17
C ALA A 93 -26.27 26.53 5.67
N ALA A 94 -26.83 25.32 5.58
CA ALA A 94 -28.16 25.00 6.10
C ALA A 94 -28.26 25.19 7.62
N ALA A 95 -27.16 25.01 8.35
CA ALA A 95 -27.06 25.29 9.78
C ALA A 95 -26.80 26.78 10.11
N GLY A 96 -26.76 27.67 9.10
CA GLY A 96 -26.46 29.09 9.27
C GLY A 96 -25.02 29.37 9.69
N ARG A 97 -24.09 28.46 9.40
CA ARG A 97 -22.67 28.57 9.76
C ARG A 97 -21.83 28.89 8.55
N THR A 98 -20.82 29.74 8.73
CA THR A 98 -19.82 30.00 7.70
C THR A 98 -18.81 28.86 7.68
N TYR A 99 -18.61 28.26 6.52
CA TYR A 99 -17.54 27.29 6.28
C TYR A 99 -16.80 27.67 5.00
N ARG A 100 -15.47 27.70 5.07
CA ARG A 100 -14.63 27.87 3.90
C ARG A 100 -14.18 26.49 3.43
N PRO A 101 -14.58 26.04 2.23
CA PRO A 101 -14.14 24.75 1.72
C PRO A 101 -12.61 24.68 1.61
N LEU A 102 -12.07 23.50 1.89
CA LEU A 102 -10.65 23.22 1.69
C LEU A 102 -10.30 23.33 0.22
N PRO A 103 -9.12 23.85 -0.18
CA PRO A 103 -8.72 23.82 -1.58
C PRO A 103 -8.51 22.38 -2.07
N PHE A 104 -8.86 22.10 -3.32
CA PHE A 104 -8.50 20.83 -3.96
C PHE A 104 -7.00 20.79 -4.24
N VAL A 105 -6.31 19.82 -3.65
CA VAL A 105 -4.88 19.56 -3.90
C VAL A 105 -4.72 18.08 -4.22
N SER A 106 -4.47 17.77 -5.50
CA SER A 106 -4.40 16.39 -5.95
C SER A 106 -3.19 15.69 -5.35
N ARG A 107 -3.36 14.44 -4.94
CA ARG A 107 -2.24 13.57 -4.54
C ARG A 107 -1.37 13.27 -5.76
N TYR A 108 -2.00 13.22 -6.92
CA TYR A 108 -1.50 12.57 -8.12
C TYR A 108 -0.82 13.54 -9.11
N ASP A 109 -0.63 14.81 -8.77
CA ASP A 109 -0.07 15.82 -9.70
C ASP A 109 1.32 15.42 -10.25
N GLU A 110 2.17 14.79 -9.42
CA GLU A 110 3.53 14.35 -9.80
C GLU A 110 3.63 12.85 -10.14
N PHE A 111 2.52 12.14 -10.04
CA PHE A 111 2.47 10.71 -10.32
C PHE A 111 2.38 10.47 -11.83
N THR A 112 2.93 9.34 -12.25
CA THR A 112 2.70 8.72 -13.56
C THR A 112 1.97 7.40 -13.36
N ASP A 113 1.50 6.76 -14.43
CA ASP A 113 0.89 5.42 -14.36
C ASP A 113 1.84 4.36 -13.77
N ALA A 114 3.16 4.57 -13.85
CA ALA A 114 4.15 3.69 -13.24
C ALA A 114 4.25 3.85 -11.72
N ASP A 115 3.73 4.96 -11.17
CA ASP A 115 3.76 5.27 -9.73
C ASP A 115 2.48 4.83 -9.00
N LEU A 116 1.46 4.38 -9.73
CA LEU A 116 0.19 3.89 -9.20
C LEU A 116 0.35 2.44 -8.74
N GLY A 117 0.98 2.24 -7.59
CA GLY A 117 1.20 0.89 -7.09
C GLY A 117 -0.10 0.18 -6.65
N TYR A 118 0.04 -1.11 -6.39
CA TYR A 118 -1.02 -2.10 -6.54
C TYR A 118 -1.53 -2.68 -5.20
N GLY A 119 -2.86 -2.77 -5.03
CA GLY A 119 -3.51 -3.40 -3.87
C GLY A 119 -3.60 -2.53 -2.59
N ASN A 120 -4.16 -3.12 -1.53
CA ASN A 120 -4.43 -2.49 -0.22
C ASN A 120 -3.15 -2.23 0.60
N GLY A 121 -2.05 -2.85 0.19
CA GLY A 121 -0.74 -2.74 0.84
C GLY A 121 0.15 -1.79 0.06
N PHE A 122 0.70 -0.81 0.76
CA PHE A 122 1.55 0.25 0.23
C PHE A 122 2.86 -0.18 -0.44
N GLY A 123 3.14 -1.47 -0.63
CA GLY A 123 4.34 -1.95 -1.30
C GLY A 123 4.05 -3.22 -2.09
N SER A 124 3.66 -3.05 -3.35
CA SER A 124 3.70 -4.19 -4.26
C SER A 124 5.15 -4.60 -4.50
N VAL A 125 5.40 -5.85 -4.88
CA VAL A 125 6.74 -6.35 -5.21
C VAL A 125 7.40 -5.52 -6.32
N ILE A 126 6.60 -4.77 -7.09
CA ILE A 126 7.01 -3.90 -8.18
C ILE A 126 7.54 -2.56 -7.66
N ASP A 127 6.99 -2.00 -6.58
CA ASP A 127 7.50 -0.75 -5.96
C ASP A 127 8.97 -0.90 -5.52
N SER A 128 9.37 -2.09 -5.06
CA SER A 128 10.75 -2.44 -4.74
C SER A 128 11.58 -2.81 -5.96
N LEU A 129 11.05 -3.62 -6.88
CA LEU A 129 11.85 -4.14 -8.00
C LEU A 129 12.06 -3.14 -9.14
N THR A 130 11.17 -2.17 -9.36
CA THR A 130 11.22 -1.32 -10.56
C THR A 130 11.34 0.17 -10.26
N ALA A 131 10.89 0.63 -9.09
CA ALA A 131 10.77 2.06 -8.79
C ALA A 131 11.62 2.54 -7.60
N ARG A 132 12.36 1.65 -6.92
CA ARG A 132 13.26 1.97 -5.79
C ARG A 132 12.62 2.89 -4.73
N GLY A 133 11.35 2.63 -4.39
CA GLY A 133 10.63 3.43 -3.40
C GLY A 133 10.12 4.79 -3.88
N ARG A 134 10.25 5.12 -5.18
CA ARG A 134 9.75 6.38 -5.77
C ARG A 134 8.29 6.67 -5.42
N ARG A 135 7.42 5.67 -5.42
CA ARG A 135 6.02 5.83 -5.01
C ARG A 135 5.91 6.37 -3.59
N ALA A 136 6.66 5.81 -2.63
CA ALA A 136 6.66 6.28 -1.26
C ALA A 136 7.15 7.73 -1.15
N VAL A 137 8.19 8.10 -1.93
CA VAL A 137 8.66 9.49 -2.04
C VAL A 137 7.53 10.42 -2.51
N LEU A 138 6.83 10.05 -3.59
CA LEU A 138 5.73 10.84 -4.14
C LEU A 138 4.54 10.96 -3.18
N ILE A 139 4.27 9.92 -2.39
CA ILE A 139 3.27 9.97 -1.32
C ILE A 139 3.64 11.01 -0.27
N GLU A 140 4.90 11.04 0.17
CA GLU A 140 5.37 12.02 1.16
C GLU A 140 5.43 13.44 0.58
N LEU A 141 5.81 13.61 -0.69
CA LEU A 141 5.71 14.90 -1.40
C LEU A 141 4.27 15.39 -1.50
N ALA A 142 3.33 14.52 -1.87
CA ALA A 142 1.91 14.84 -1.90
C ALA A 142 1.39 15.23 -0.50
N ALA A 143 1.79 14.50 0.55
CA ALA A 143 1.43 14.83 1.92
C ALA A 143 2.01 16.19 2.35
N ALA A 144 3.27 16.49 2.02
CA ALA A 144 3.90 17.78 2.31
C ALA A 144 3.19 18.94 1.59
N ARG A 145 2.86 18.80 0.30
CA ARG A 145 2.10 19.80 -0.47
C ARG A 145 0.73 20.07 0.14
N ARG A 146 0.01 19.00 0.52
CA ARG A 146 -1.29 19.09 1.21
C ARG A 146 -1.18 19.73 2.58
N ALA A 147 -0.12 19.45 3.34
CA ALA A 147 0.13 20.09 4.63
C ALA A 147 0.30 21.61 4.47
N ARG A 148 1.12 22.04 3.51
CA ARG A 148 1.35 23.47 3.21
C ARG A 148 0.09 24.17 2.72
N ALA A 149 -0.76 23.47 1.98
CA ALA A 149 -2.06 23.97 1.54
C ALA A 149 -3.13 23.96 2.65
N GLY A 150 -2.83 23.45 3.85
CA GLY A 150 -3.77 23.37 4.96
C GLY A 150 -4.86 22.31 4.81
N VAL A 151 -4.62 21.26 4.01
CA VAL A 151 -5.61 20.23 3.64
C VAL A 151 -5.46 18.94 4.46
N LEU A 152 -4.38 18.76 5.24
CA LEU A 152 -4.25 17.59 6.12
C LEU A 152 -5.10 17.73 7.39
N ILE A 153 -5.89 16.69 7.66
CA ILE A 153 -6.98 16.64 8.67
C ILE A 153 -6.47 16.54 10.12
N ASP A 154 -5.17 16.42 10.37
CA ASP A 154 -4.59 16.36 11.73
C ASP A 154 -4.79 17.64 12.57
N GLY A 155 -5.54 18.63 12.06
CA GLY A 155 -6.01 19.80 12.80
C GLY A 155 -7.33 20.38 12.28
N SER A 156 -8.25 19.59 11.71
CA SER A 156 -9.46 20.09 11.03
C SER A 156 -10.39 20.97 11.88
N THR A 157 -10.22 20.99 13.21
CA THR A 157 -10.92 21.92 14.10
C THR A 157 -10.46 23.37 13.96
N SER A 158 -9.30 23.64 13.35
CA SER A 158 -8.80 25.02 13.14
C SER A 158 -9.45 25.72 11.94
N LEU A 159 -10.27 25.03 11.14
CA LEU A 159 -10.91 25.57 9.93
C LEU A 159 -12.27 26.23 10.21
N VAL A 160 -12.81 26.00 11.40
CA VAL A 160 -14.07 26.58 11.87
C VAL A 160 -13.86 27.17 13.26
N PRO A 161 -14.58 28.24 13.64
CA PRO A 161 -14.57 28.72 15.02
C PRO A 161 -14.93 27.60 16.00
N ASP A 162 -14.38 27.62 17.23
CA ASP A 162 -14.64 26.60 18.26
C ASP A 162 -16.15 26.34 18.48
N ALA A 163 -16.96 27.39 18.41
CA ALA A 163 -18.41 27.32 18.56
C ALA A 163 -19.11 26.49 17.45
N ASP A 164 -18.47 26.36 16.29
CA ASP A 164 -19.01 25.70 15.10
C ASP A 164 -18.46 24.27 14.92
N VAL A 165 -17.45 23.86 15.71
CA VAL A 165 -16.90 22.48 15.70
C VAL A 165 -17.98 21.40 15.88
N PRO A 166 -18.99 21.53 16.78
CA PRO A 166 -20.04 20.54 16.89
C PRO A 166 -20.90 20.41 15.61
N PHE A 167 -21.08 21.51 14.87
CA PHE A 167 -21.82 21.51 13.60
C PHE A 167 -20.98 20.88 12.50
N PHE A 168 -19.71 21.29 12.40
CA PHE A 168 -18.75 20.70 11.47
C PHE A 168 -18.67 19.18 11.64
N ASN A 169 -18.52 18.68 12.87
CA ASN A 169 -18.46 17.23 13.13
C ASN A 169 -19.76 16.50 12.75
N ARG A 170 -20.93 17.12 12.97
CA ARG A 170 -22.21 16.55 12.53
C ARG A 170 -22.36 16.53 11.01
N CYS A 171 -21.93 17.60 10.33
CA CYS A 171 -21.98 17.68 8.88
C CYS A 171 -20.96 16.78 8.19
N ASN A 172 -19.79 16.58 8.81
CA ASN A 172 -18.75 15.70 8.31
C ASN A 172 -19.01 14.22 8.63
N GLY A 173 -19.76 13.90 9.69
CA GLY A 173 -20.03 12.52 10.11
C GLY A 173 -20.56 11.58 8.99
N PRO A 174 -21.54 12.02 8.15
CA PRO A 174 -22.04 11.23 7.02
C PRO A 174 -21.03 11.05 5.86
N THR A 175 -20.09 11.97 5.67
CA THR A 175 -19.08 11.94 4.60
C THR A 175 -17.73 11.40 5.07
N GLY A 176 -17.50 11.35 6.38
CA GLY A 176 -16.23 11.12 7.04
C GLY A 176 -15.67 9.71 6.97
N TYR A 177 -16.29 8.80 6.22
CA TYR A 177 -15.71 7.47 5.97
C TYR A 177 -14.45 7.57 5.11
N ARG A 178 -14.30 8.63 4.29
CA ARG A 178 -13.09 8.91 3.52
C ARG A 178 -12.76 10.40 3.51
N PRO A 179 -11.52 10.78 3.85
CA PRO A 179 -11.03 12.14 3.65
C PRO A 179 -11.31 12.67 2.22
N PRO A 180 -11.56 13.99 2.02
CA PRO A 180 -11.76 14.59 0.69
C PRO A 180 -10.59 14.35 -0.28
N ASN A 181 -9.43 14.01 0.27
CA ASN A 181 -8.17 13.82 -0.42
C ASN A 181 -7.86 12.33 -0.71
N ASP A 182 -8.82 11.45 -0.44
CA ASP A 182 -8.85 10.05 -0.86
C ASP A 182 -9.67 9.90 -2.16
N PHE A 183 -9.70 8.71 -2.74
CA PHE A 183 -10.56 8.38 -3.88
C PHE A 183 -11.34 7.10 -3.61
N GLU A 184 -12.50 6.98 -4.24
CA GLU A 184 -13.29 5.76 -4.18
C GLU A 184 -13.12 5.02 -5.51
N PRO A 185 -12.47 3.84 -5.52
CA PRO A 185 -12.43 3.02 -6.72
C PRO A 185 -13.80 2.38 -6.99
N PRO A 186 -14.02 1.82 -8.19
CA PRO A 186 -15.17 1.02 -8.50
C PRO A 186 -15.43 -0.11 -7.50
N ALA A 187 -16.69 -0.50 -7.41
CA ALA A 187 -17.07 -1.70 -6.68
C ALA A 187 -16.21 -2.89 -7.14
N ASP A 188 -15.88 -3.78 -6.21
CA ASP A 188 -15.00 -4.95 -6.41
C ASP A 188 -13.53 -4.69 -6.78
N ALA A 189 -13.13 -3.46 -7.15
CA ALA A 189 -11.74 -3.17 -7.52
C ALA A 189 -10.75 -3.55 -6.42
N TYR A 190 -11.03 -3.19 -5.16
CA TYR A 190 -10.19 -3.61 -4.02
C TYR A 190 -10.13 -5.13 -3.87
N ARG A 191 -11.29 -5.81 -3.97
CA ARG A 191 -11.39 -7.26 -3.80
C ARG A 191 -10.63 -8.01 -4.89
N LEU A 192 -10.62 -7.51 -6.13
CA LEU A 192 -9.87 -8.13 -7.23
C LEU A 192 -8.39 -7.71 -7.26
N SER A 193 -8.03 -6.56 -6.71
CA SER A 193 -6.64 -6.06 -6.69
C SER A 193 -5.68 -6.90 -5.85
N VAL A 194 -6.21 -7.75 -4.95
CA VAL A 194 -5.41 -8.74 -4.21
C VAL A 194 -5.28 -10.08 -4.96
N PHE A 195 -5.80 -10.16 -6.19
CA PHE A 195 -5.75 -11.32 -7.08
C PHE A 195 -6.18 -12.63 -6.40
N PRO A 196 -7.41 -12.71 -5.86
CA PRO A 196 -7.88 -13.87 -5.11
C PRO A 196 -7.75 -15.16 -5.95
N GLY A 197 -7.02 -16.15 -5.43
CA GLY A 197 -6.82 -17.42 -6.10
C GLY A 197 -5.97 -17.35 -7.38
N LEU A 198 -5.16 -16.30 -7.56
CA LEU A 198 -4.12 -16.25 -8.60
C LEU A 198 -2.87 -17.01 -8.15
N LEU A 199 -2.49 -16.87 -6.88
CA LEU A 199 -1.54 -17.74 -6.21
C LEU A 199 -2.35 -18.71 -5.33
N THR A 200 -2.39 -19.99 -5.70
CA THR A 200 -3.15 -21.04 -5.01
C THR A 200 -2.20 -22.01 -4.31
N GLU A 201 -2.57 -22.50 -3.13
CA GLU A 201 -1.80 -23.42 -2.26
C GLU A 201 -0.44 -22.85 -1.79
N PRO A 202 0.15 -23.36 -0.68
CA PRO A 202 1.51 -23.00 -0.31
C PRO A 202 2.46 -23.48 -1.42
N ILE A 203 2.95 -22.54 -2.22
CA ILE A 203 4.01 -22.80 -3.19
C ILE A 203 5.27 -23.06 -2.37
N LEU A 204 5.58 -24.33 -2.08
CA LEU A 204 6.72 -24.71 -1.24
C LEU A 204 8.03 -24.05 -1.68
N GLY A 205 8.23 -23.93 -3.00
CA GLY A 205 9.37 -23.20 -3.57
C GLY A 205 9.39 -21.71 -3.24
N LEU A 206 8.23 -21.04 -3.18
CA LEU A 206 8.13 -19.64 -2.77
C LEU A 206 8.46 -19.47 -1.29
N VAL A 207 7.91 -20.35 -0.44
CA VAL A 207 8.19 -20.36 1.01
C VAL A 207 9.68 -20.58 1.26
N ALA A 208 10.28 -21.57 0.60
CA ALA A 208 11.71 -21.84 0.72
C ALA A 208 12.58 -20.67 0.23
N ALA A 209 12.21 -20.02 -0.88
CA ALA A 209 12.91 -18.84 -1.36
C ALA A 209 12.78 -17.65 -0.40
N MET A 210 11.60 -17.44 0.17
CA MET A 210 11.36 -16.37 1.16
C MET A 210 12.10 -16.61 2.48
N ALA A 211 12.38 -17.85 2.87
CA ALA A 211 13.15 -18.15 4.08
C ALA A 211 14.59 -17.58 4.06
N THR A 212 15.10 -17.23 2.88
CA THR A 212 16.42 -16.61 2.72
C THR A 212 16.41 -15.08 2.82
N TYR A 213 15.23 -14.46 2.82
CA TYR A 213 15.08 -13.00 2.77
C TYR A 213 15.69 -12.31 3.99
N GLU A 214 15.30 -12.70 5.20
CA GLU A 214 15.81 -12.10 6.44
C GLU A 214 17.33 -12.28 6.59
N PRO A 215 17.90 -13.50 6.43
CA PRO A 215 19.36 -13.66 6.38
C PRO A 215 20.03 -12.78 5.32
N CYS A 216 19.45 -12.64 4.12
CA CYS A 216 20.01 -11.78 3.09
C CYS A 216 20.05 -10.30 3.51
N MET A 217 18.94 -9.79 4.06
CA MET A 217 18.83 -8.40 4.51
C MET A 217 19.80 -8.10 5.66
N ARG A 218 19.95 -9.03 6.61
CA ARG A 218 20.88 -8.89 7.72
C ARG A 218 22.33 -9.04 7.27
N ASP A 219 22.68 -10.16 6.66
CA ASP A 219 24.08 -10.55 6.46
C ASP A 219 24.76 -9.73 5.36
N ARG A 220 24.01 -9.23 4.35
CA ARG A 220 24.57 -8.41 3.26
C ARG A 220 24.42 -6.91 3.48
N TYR A 221 23.31 -6.51 4.08
CA TYR A 221 22.92 -5.10 4.16
C TYR A 221 22.87 -4.54 5.59
N GLY A 222 23.01 -5.39 6.61
CA GLY A 222 22.95 -4.98 8.01
C GLY A 222 21.55 -4.56 8.47
N TYR A 223 20.50 -4.92 7.74
CA TYR A 223 19.12 -4.61 8.10
C TYR A 223 18.53 -5.73 8.94
N GLU A 224 18.15 -5.40 10.18
CA GLU A 224 17.38 -6.27 11.05
C GLU A 224 15.88 -6.10 10.76
N ILE A 225 15.23 -7.20 10.38
CA ILE A 225 13.78 -7.25 10.11
C ILE A 225 13.09 -8.14 11.15
N ASP A 226 13.85 -8.77 12.06
CA ASP A 226 13.31 -9.66 13.10
C ASP A 226 12.33 -8.91 14.01
N GLY A 227 11.09 -9.40 14.06
CA GLY A 227 10.00 -8.82 14.86
C GLY A 227 9.26 -7.63 14.24
N GLN A 228 9.66 -7.11 13.08
CA GLN A 228 8.92 -6.09 12.33
C GLN A 228 8.30 -6.68 11.06
N ASP A 229 7.06 -6.28 10.74
CA ASP A 229 6.51 -6.57 9.41
C ASP A 229 7.43 -5.93 8.37
N ARG A 230 7.83 -6.66 7.32
CA ARG A 230 8.58 -6.11 6.17
C ARG A 230 7.98 -4.77 5.71
N THR A 231 6.66 -4.69 5.68
CA THR A 231 5.91 -3.48 5.31
C THR A 231 6.26 -2.34 6.26
N GLU A 232 6.22 -2.58 7.57
CA GLU A 232 6.63 -1.61 8.58
C GLU A 232 8.08 -1.17 8.36
N PHE A 233 9.02 -2.11 8.15
CA PHE A 233 10.42 -1.80 7.87
C PHE A 233 10.60 -0.91 6.62
N LEU A 234 9.95 -1.24 5.50
CA LEU A 234 10.06 -0.48 4.25
C LEU A 234 9.45 0.92 4.35
N PHE A 235 8.38 1.08 5.13
CA PHE A 235 7.66 2.34 5.30
C PHE A 235 8.00 3.07 6.61
N GLN A 236 9.09 2.69 7.29
CA GLN A 236 9.62 3.49 8.39
C GLN A 236 9.85 4.94 7.92
N PRO A 237 9.62 5.94 8.79
CA PRO A 237 9.71 7.35 8.44
C PRO A 237 11.17 7.75 8.19
N ARG A 238 11.59 7.66 6.93
CA ARG A 238 12.91 8.11 6.42
C ARG A 238 12.84 9.50 5.78
N LEU A 239 11.65 9.92 5.42
CA LEU A 239 11.35 11.23 4.85
C LEU A 239 10.49 12.00 5.85
N ASP A 240 10.90 13.23 6.16
CA ASP A 240 10.08 14.17 6.94
C ASP A 240 9.41 15.14 5.97
N ARG A 241 8.07 15.25 6.06
CA ARG A 241 7.27 16.18 5.24
C ARG A 241 7.69 17.64 5.42
N ARG A 242 8.25 17.99 6.57
CA ARG A 242 8.78 19.34 6.86
C ARG A 242 10.03 19.65 6.04
N ASP A 243 10.79 18.63 5.67
CA ASP A 243 12.01 18.73 4.87
C ASP A 243 11.78 18.57 3.36
N ALA A 244 10.56 18.18 2.96
CA ALA A 244 10.20 18.05 1.55
C ALA A 244 10.54 19.34 0.77
N PRO A 245 11.01 19.26 -0.49
CA PRO A 245 11.19 20.44 -1.32
C PRO A 245 9.86 21.18 -1.51
N VAL A 246 9.94 22.51 -1.65
CA VAL A 246 8.86 23.34 -2.19
C VAL A 246 8.98 23.35 -3.71
N ASP A 247 7.86 23.47 -4.40
CA ASP A 247 7.82 23.54 -5.87
C ASP A 247 8.85 24.57 -6.39
N GLY A 248 9.71 24.12 -7.31
CA GLY A 248 10.79 24.94 -7.87
C GLY A 248 12.03 25.10 -6.97
N SER A 249 12.04 24.56 -5.76
CA SER A 249 13.20 24.59 -4.86
C SER A 249 13.94 23.24 -4.84
N PRO A 250 15.28 23.25 -4.72
CA PRO A 250 16.03 22.01 -4.54
C PRO A 250 15.68 21.36 -3.18
N PRO A 251 15.81 20.02 -3.08
CA PRO A 251 15.66 19.33 -1.79
C PRO A 251 16.76 19.77 -0.82
N ASN A 252 16.42 19.85 0.47
CA ASN A 252 17.41 20.13 1.52
C ASN A 252 18.24 18.87 1.84
N ALA A 253 19.29 19.03 2.64
CA ALA A 253 20.21 17.92 2.98
C ALA A 253 19.54 16.77 3.77
N ALA A 254 18.50 17.07 4.57
CA ALA A 254 17.76 16.04 5.31
C ALA A 254 16.91 15.20 4.35
N TRP A 255 16.18 15.84 3.44
CA TRP A 255 15.41 15.16 2.41
C TRP A 255 16.30 14.33 1.47
N THR A 256 17.41 14.89 0.99
CA THR A 256 18.37 14.15 0.16
C THR A 256 18.91 12.90 0.86
N ARG A 257 19.18 12.98 2.17
CA ARG A 257 19.61 11.82 2.96
C ARG A 257 18.51 10.75 3.05
N GLY A 258 17.28 11.17 3.33
CA GLY A 258 16.13 10.27 3.36
C GLY A 258 15.86 9.59 2.02
N LEU A 259 16.02 10.31 0.90
CA LEU A 259 15.94 9.73 -0.45
C LEU A 259 17.00 8.65 -0.68
N ALA A 260 18.25 8.91 -0.27
CA ALA A 260 19.33 7.94 -0.41
C ALA A 260 19.09 6.69 0.45
N GLU A 261 18.56 6.86 1.66
CA GLU A 261 18.21 5.74 2.53
C GLU A 261 17.06 4.91 1.96
N MET A 262 16.01 5.56 1.44
CA MET A 262 14.90 4.90 0.74
C MET A 262 15.39 4.10 -0.47
N ASP A 263 16.24 4.68 -1.32
CA ASP A 263 16.83 3.98 -2.47
C ASP A 263 17.60 2.74 -2.02
N ALA A 264 18.45 2.87 -0.99
CA ALA A 264 19.25 1.78 -0.46
C ALA A 264 18.41 0.64 0.12
N VAL A 265 17.38 0.96 0.92
CA VAL A 265 16.50 -0.03 1.56
C VAL A 265 15.65 -0.76 0.52
N PHE A 266 15.07 -0.06 -0.45
CA PHE A 266 14.27 -0.68 -1.50
C PHE A 266 15.14 -1.49 -2.47
N ALA A 267 16.38 -1.06 -2.76
CA ALA A 267 17.33 -1.85 -3.54
C ALA A 267 17.72 -3.15 -2.83
N ALA A 268 17.97 -3.11 -1.52
CA ALA A 268 18.24 -4.29 -0.72
C ALA A 268 17.05 -5.26 -0.71
N ASP A 269 15.83 -4.76 -0.48
CA ASP A 269 14.60 -5.57 -0.53
C ASP A 269 14.42 -6.23 -1.90
N ALA A 270 14.63 -5.47 -2.99
CA ALA A 270 14.55 -5.96 -4.35
C ALA A 270 15.53 -7.11 -4.63
N GLU A 271 16.78 -6.98 -4.20
CA GLU A 271 17.78 -8.04 -4.36
C GLU A 271 17.40 -9.28 -3.55
N CYS A 272 17.15 -9.10 -2.25
CA CYS A 272 16.91 -10.23 -1.34
C CYS A 272 15.61 -10.98 -1.64
N ARG A 273 14.62 -10.35 -2.28
CA ARG A 273 13.36 -11.01 -2.69
C ARG A 273 13.36 -11.54 -4.11
N ARG A 274 14.38 -11.25 -4.91
CA ARG A 274 14.42 -11.65 -6.33
C ARG A 274 14.15 -13.15 -6.55
N PRO A 275 14.71 -14.10 -5.77
CA PRO A 275 14.43 -15.53 -5.97
C PRO A 275 12.95 -15.87 -5.78
N ALA A 276 12.34 -15.37 -4.70
CA ALA A 276 10.92 -15.56 -4.40
C ALA A 276 10.03 -14.94 -5.48
N TYR A 277 10.37 -13.73 -5.94
CA TYR A 277 9.65 -13.06 -7.02
C TYR A 277 9.62 -13.88 -8.31
N VAL A 278 10.77 -14.42 -8.75
CA VAL A 278 10.85 -15.24 -9.96
C VAL A 278 9.93 -16.47 -9.87
N ILE A 279 9.89 -17.13 -8.71
CA ILE A 279 9.00 -18.28 -8.46
C ILE A 279 7.53 -17.85 -8.51
N ALA A 280 7.18 -16.76 -7.82
CA ALA A 280 5.82 -16.23 -7.81
C ALA A 280 5.35 -15.85 -9.23
N MET A 281 6.19 -15.16 -10.01
CA MET A 281 5.87 -14.75 -11.38
C MET A 281 5.67 -15.94 -12.32
N ARG A 282 6.43 -17.01 -12.15
CA ARG A 282 6.18 -18.26 -12.90
C ARG A 282 4.82 -18.86 -12.57
N GLN A 283 4.40 -18.80 -11.31
CA GLN A 283 3.08 -19.26 -10.91
C GLN A 283 1.97 -18.36 -11.46
N VAL A 284 2.15 -17.04 -11.38
CA VAL A 284 1.23 -16.07 -12.00
C VAL A 284 1.08 -16.37 -13.48
N ALA A 285 2.18 -16.56 -14.21
CA ALA A 285 2.16 -16.83 -15.65
C ALA A 285 1.27 -18.03 -16.01
N ARG A 286 1.29 -19.09 -15.19
CA ARG A 286 0.46 -20.29 -15.39
C ARG A 286 -1.02 -20.05 -15.12
N ASN A 287 -1.33 -19.20 -14.15
CA ASN A 287 -2.69 -19.04 -13.62
C ASN A 287 -3.43 -17.83 -14.19
N LEU A 288 -2.72 -16.86 -14.77
CA LEU A 288 -3.26 -15.54 -15.13
C LEU A 288 -4.43 -15.63 -16.11
N ASP A 289 -4.30 -16.43 -17.18
CA ASP A 289 -5.35 -16.53 -18.21
C ASP A 289 -6.65 -17.13 -17.64
N ALA A 290 -6.53 -18.21 -16.88
CA ALA A 290 -7.68 -18.84 -16.22
C ALA A 290 -8.29 -17.90 -15.16
N TRP A 291 -7.46 -17.13 -14.45
CA TRP A 291 -7.93 -16.13 -13.51
C TRP A 291 -8.70 -15.01 -14.20
N GLU A 292 -8.18 -14.43 -15.28
CA GLU A 292 -8.85 -13.37 -16.06
C GLU A 292 -10.16 -13.87 -16.66
N ALA A 293 -10.18 -15.11 -17.20
CA ALA A 293 -11.39 -15.70 -17.74
C ALA A 293 -12.50 -15.84 -16.69
N ARG A 294 -12.16 -16.28 -15.46
CA ARG A 294 -13.14 -16.42 -14.36
C ARG A 294 -13.71 -15.09 -13.89
N HIS A 295 -12.96 -14.00 -13.98
CA HIS A 295 -13.36 -12.68 -13.48
C HIS A 295 -13.76 -11.69 -14.58
N ARG A 296 -13.88 -12.14 -15.84
CA ARG A 296 -14.09 -11.26 -17.01
C ARG A 296 -15.23 -10.26 -16.83
N THR A 297 -16.41 -10.72 -16.41
CA THR A 297 -17.58 -9.85 -16.19
C THR A 297 -17.32 -8.76 -15.15
N GLN A 298 -16.58 -9.08 -14.09
CA GLN A 298 -16.24 -8.11 -13.04
C GLN A 298 -15.20 -7.10 -13.53
N LEU A 299 -14.20 -7.55 -14.30
CA LEU A 299 -13.23 -6.68 -14.94
C LEU A 299 -13.91 -5.68 -15.90
N ASP A 300 -14.87 -6.16 -16.72
CA ASP A 300 -15.63 -5.31 -17.63
C ASP A 300 -16.48 -4.27 -16.89
N ALA A 301 -17.12 -4.67 -15.79
CA ALA A 301 -17.89 -3.77 -14.94
C ALA A 301 -17.02 -2.68 -14.29
N ILE A 302 -15.85 -3.06 -13.76
CA ILE A 302 -14.87 -2.12 -13.19
C ILE A 302 -14.41 -1.11 -14.25
N ARG A 303 -14.09 -1.56 -15.47
CA ARG A 303 -13.71 -0.66 -16.57
C ARG A 303 -14.82 0.27 -17.00
N ALA A 304 -16.07 -0.20 -17.00
CA ALA A 304 -17.21 0.66 -17.30
C ALA A 304 -17.41 1.75 -16.24
N ASP A 305 -17.30 1.41 -14.96
CA ASP A 305 -17.40 2.37 -13.84
C ASP A 305 -16.24 3.39 -13.89
N TRP A 306 -15.01 2.96 -14.15
CA TRP A 306 -13.89 3.89 -14.33
C TRP A 306 -14.13 4.92 -15.42
N ARG A 307 -14.60 4.50 -16.60
CA ARG A 307 -14.95 5.42 -17.70
C ARG A 307 -16.06 6.39 -17.29
N GLN A 308 -17.07 5.90 -16.55
CA GLN A 308 -18.16 6.74 -16.05
C GLN A 308 -17.64 7.82 -15.09
N ARG A 309 -16.73 7.46 -14.16
CA ARG A 309 -16.11 8.41 -13.23
C ARG A 309 -15.32 9.49 -13.94
N VAL A 310 -14.55 9.14 -14.96
CA VAL A 310 -13.85 10.13 -15.80
C VAL A 310 -14.84 11.08 -16.46
N ALA A 311 -15.92 10.55 -17.06
CA ALA A 311 -16.95 11.36 -17.70
C ALA A 311 -17.68 12.29 -16.70
N ASP A 312 -17.96 11.82 -15.49
CA ASP A 312 -18.63 12.62 -14.46
C ASP A 312 -17.68 13.69 -13.89
N ALA A 313 -16.42 13.35 -13.64
CA ALA A 313 -15.41 14.30 -13.18
C ALA A 313 -15.19 15.44 -14.20
N ALA A 314 -15.29 15.15 -15.50
CA ALA A 314 -15.16 16.16 -16.55
C ALA A 314 -16.25 17.25 -16.50
N ARG A 315 -17.40 16.97 -15.86
CA ARG A 315 -18.51 17.94 -15.69
C ARG A 315 -18.36 18.82 -14.44
N LEU A 316 -17.43 18.51 -13.54
CA LEU A 316 -17.21 19.28 -12.32
C LEU A 316 -16.40 20.56 -12.60
N PRO A 317 -16.45 21.58 -11.72
CA PRO A 317 -15.54 22.72 -11.73
C PRO A 317 -14.09 22.29 -11.51
N ARG A 318 -13.16 22.85 -12.29
CA ARG A 318 -11.72 22.52 -12.20
C ARG A 318 -11.13 23.02 -10.91
#